data_AF-A0A7S2CGC7-F1
#
_entry.id   AF-A0A7S2CGC7-F1
#
_cell.length_a   1.000
_cell.length_b   1.000
_cell.length_c   1.000
_cell.angle_alpha   90.00
_cell.angle_beta   90.00
_cell.angle_gamma   90.00
#
_symmetry.space_group_name_H-M   'P 1'
#
loop_
_entity.id
_entity.type
_entity.pdbx_description
1 polymer ?
#
loop_
_entity_poly.entity_id
_entity_poly.type
_entity_poly.pdbx_seq_one_letter_code
_entity_poly.pdbx_strand_id
1 'polypeptide(L)'
;VWAAPGLPIASSVLPRSSAPMAETDEDIPAEWGWPKSPYFPEDLKQHVLQQTQATQQELWNEALEARAIDSKLEDHMAEKVFANVLLNKEGTGEEKTGKVYEGIDPNAYKKGKWYRYLNYKGDCYVYVHNYTKDITATRPSNFTDLTDEEKARIAKLGTYVKSLADEVKRAYDTEKVIPIIYGTADTCEALKTFYTYDKYHQLLDATKLAKRITSGALEDCRKAIVAAASLGKTLCIYCGDSFPDFAEKVCVPKNKDTFPQSLFMHGGMENDMVRERIYRDDDKEAGQCPLRPGFRVSILVQYDSMGFEMSSMRKSEELPQKIPNFKQLKEIHCYSDADEAKVLELMRSGKTV
;
A
#
# COMPACT_ATOMS: atom_id res chain seq x y z
N VAL A 1 -0.08 52.74 -12.02
CA VAL A 1 1.25 52.22 -11.60
C VAL A 1 1.08 50.73 -11.33
N TRP A 2 0.99 49.89 -12.36
CA TRP A 2 2.07 49.04 -12.92
C TRP A 2 2.91 48.31 -11.85
N ALA A 3 2.65 47.02 -11.65
CA ALA A 3 3.56 45.90 -11.95
C ALA A 3 3.12 44.60 -11.23
N ALA A 4 2.89 43.54 -12.00
CA ALA A 4 3.09 42.14 -11.58
C ALA A 4 4.52 41.71 -11.99
N PRO A 5 4.97 40.46 -11.81
CA PRO A 5 4.83 39.47 -10.73
C PRO A 5 6.21 39.03 -10.19
N GLY A 6 6.28 38.39 -9.02
CA GLY A 6 7.51 37.82 -8.46
C GLY A 6 7.36 36.34 -8.11
N LEU A 7 7.88 35.46 -8.97
CA LEU A 7 8.23 34.08 -8.60
C LEU A 7 9.50 34.08 -7.74
N PRO A 8 9.67 33.06 -6.88
CA PRO A 8 10.94 32.37 -6.87
C PRO A 8 10.77 30.86 -7.07
N ILE A 9 11.66 30.33 -7.90
CA ILE A 9 11.88 28.90 -8.17
C ILE A 9 13.00 28.40 -7.24
N ALA A 10 12.86 27.13 -6.84
CA ALA A 10 13.83 26.18 -6.30
C ALA A 10 14.27 26.30 -4.82
N SER A 11 13.84 25.30 -4.04
CA SER A 11 14.75 24.49 -3.22
C SER A 11 14.16 23.09 -3.04
N SER A 12 14.95 22.10 -3.44
CA SER A 12 14.73 20.66 -3.33
C SER A 12 14.95 20.18 -1.90
N VAL A 13 14.00 19.42 -1.34
CA VAL A 13 14.28 18.42 -0.30
C VAL A 13 13.48 17.16 -0.61
N LEU A 14 14.22 16.10 -0.93
CA LEU A 14 13.77 14.73 -1.13
C LEU A 14 13.20 14.09 0.15
N PRO A 15 12.47 12.97 0.05
CA PRO A 15 11.86 12.29 1.18
C PRO A 15 12.92 11.65 2.09
N ARG A 16 12.67 11.61 3.40
CA ARG A 16 13.31 10.67 4.33
C ARG A 16 12.26 9.60 4.65
N SER A 17 12.38 8.42 4.06
CA SER A 17 13.22 7.32 4.54
C SER A 17 12.71 6.80 5.88
N SER A 18 11.85 5.79 5.82
CA SER A 18 11.71 4.81 6.88
C SER A 18 13.10 4.22 7.14
N ALA A 19 13.66 4.44 8.32
CA ALA A 19 14.80 3.69 8.78
C ALA A 19 14.39 2.21 8.87
N PRO A 20 15.05 1.28 8.16
CA PRO A 20 15.05 -0.11 8.58
C PRO A 20 15.79 -0.19 9.93
N MET A 21 15.54 -1.25 10.68
CA MET A 21 16.46 -1.63 11.75
C MET A 21 17.88 -1.63 11.21
N ALA A 22 18.80 -1.11 12.00
CA ALA A 22 20.23 -1.04 11.71
C ALA A 22 20.80 -2.46 11.45
N GLU A 23 20.65 -2.97 10.23
CA GLU A 23 21.83 -3.38 9.49
C GLU A 23 22.72 -2.15 9.52
N THR A 24 23.87 -2.24 10.19
CA THR A 24 24.88 -1.19 10.18
C THR A 24 24.95 -0.63 8.76
N ASP A 25 24.59 0.66 8.58
CA ASP A 25 24.84 1.48 7.39
C ASP A 25 26.36 1.57 7.20
N GLU A 26 27.00 0.43 6.98
CA GLU A 26 28.24 0.42 6.27
C GLU A 26 27.85 0.80 4.85
N ASP A 27 27.97 2.09 4.58
CA ASP A 27 27.90 2.69 3.26
C ASP A 27 28.51 1.71 2.25
N ILE A 28 27.79 1.48 1.15
CA ILE A 28 28.34 0.68 0.05
C ILE A 28 29.69 1.29 -0.31
N PRO A 29 30.80 0.53 -0.23
CA PRO A 29 32.11 1.08 -0.48
C PRO A 29 32.14 1.79 -1.83
N ALA A 30 32.59 3.05 -1.85
CA ALA A 30 32.59 3.85 -3.07
C ALA A 30 33.37 3.18 -4.22
N GLU A 31 34.35 2.35 -3.86
CA GLU A 31 35.14 1.50 -4.75
C GLU A 31 34.33 0.44 -5.52
N TRP A 32 33.13 0.07 -5.06
CA TRP A 32 32.24 -0.86 -5.81
C TRP A 32 31.54 -0.15 -6.97
N GLY A 33 31.49 1.18 -6.98
CA GLY A 33 30.89 1.96 -8.08
C GLY A 33 29.37 1.79 -8.22
N TRP A 34 28.70 1.27 -7.19
CA TRP A 34 27.25 1.10 -7.15
C TRP A 34 26.53 2.45 -6.97
N PRO A 35 25.27 2.58 -7.41
CA PRO A 35 24.49 3.77 -7.12
C PRO A 35 24.28 3.94 -5.62
N LYS A 36 24.23 5.20 -5.16
CA LYS A 36 24.01 5.53 -3.73
C LYS A 36 22.66 5.07 -3.18
N SER A 37 21.68 4.86 -4.06
CA SER A 37 20.35 4.42 -3.71
C SER A 37 19.97 3.23 -4.57
N PRO A 38 19.29 2.21 -3.99
CA PRO A 38 18.85 1.05 -4.74
C PRO A 38 17.76 1.45 -5.73
N TYR A 39 17.65 0.69 -6.82
CA TYR A 39 16.55 0.81 -7.77
C TYR A 39 15.25 0.30 -7.13
N PHE A 40 14.12 0.94 -7.49
CA PHE A 40 12.81 0.54 -7.00
C PHE A 40 12.35 -0.78 -7.64
N PRO A 41 11.56 -1.62 -6.93
CA PRO A 41 11.07 -2.88 -7.46
C PRO A 41 10.33 -2.76 -8.80
N GLU A 42 9.57 -1.70 -9.02
CA GLU A 42 8.85 -1.46 -10.26
C GLU A 42 9.81 -1.22 -11.44
N ASP A 43 10.89 -0.46 -11.23
CA ASP A 43 11.93 -0.21 -12.24
C ASP A 43 12.69 -1.49 -12.57
N LEU A 44 12.97 -2.31 -11.56
CA LEU A 44 13.61 -3.62 -11.72
C LEU A 44 12.72 -4.60 -12.49
N LYS A 45 11.41 -4.60 -12.22
CA LYS A 45 10.44 -5.40 -12.97
C LYS A 45 10.41 -5.00 -14.45
N GLN A 46 10.35 -3.71 -14.74
CA GLN A 46 10.41 -3.22 -16.12
C GLN A 46 11.74 -3.57 -16.78
N HIS A 47 12.85 -3.45 -16.06
CA HIS A 47 14.17 -3.84 -16.54
C HIS A 47 14.23 -5.33 -16.89
N VAL A 48 13.71 -6.21 -16.04
CA VAL A 48 13.61 -7.64 -16.31
C VAL A 48 12.78 -7.90 -17.56
N LEU A 49 11.59 -7.29 -17.67
CA LEU A 49 10.74 -7.48 -18.86
C LEU A 49 11.43 -7.01 -20.14
N GLN A 50 12.23 -5.95 -20.09
CA GLN A 50 12.99 -5.46 -21.25
C GLN A 50 14.18 -6.36 -21.59
N GLN A 51 14.96 -6.80 -20.59
CA GLN A 51 16.15 -7.62 -20.83
C GLN A 51 15.82 -9.06 -21.20
N THR A 52 14.64 -9.56 -20.82
CA THR A 52 14.17 -10.91 -21.14
C THR A 52 13.22 -10.96 -22.33
N GLN A 53 13.00 -9.84 -23.02
CA GLN A 53 12.31 -9.85 -24.30
C GLN A 53 13.13 -10.65 -25.30
N ALA A 54 12.46 -11.57 -26.00
CA ALA A 54 13.08 -12.33 -27.07
C ALA A 54 13.63 -11.36 -28.13
N THR A 55 14.88 -11.58 -28.52
CA THR A 55 15.47 -10.88 -29.64
C THR A 55 14.68 -11.20 -30.91
N GLN A 56 14.72 -10.31 -31.92
CA GLN A 56 14.01 -10.55 -33.19
C GLN A 56 14.40 -11.89 -33.83
N GLN A 57 15.64 -12.34 -33.61
CA GLN A 57 16.15 -13.59 -34.14
C GLN A 57 15.60 -14.81 -33.40
N GLU A 58 15.41 -14.73 -32.09
CA GLU A 58 14.75 -15.78 -31.31
C GLU A 58 13.26 -15.89 -31.65
N LEU A 59 12.58 -14.77 -31.83
CA LEU A 59 11.18 -14.77 -32.32
C LEU A 59 11.07 -15.39 -33.72
N TRP A 60 12.07 -15.16 -34.57
CA TRP A 60 12.13 -15.77 -35.90
C TRP A 60 12.39 -17.28 -35.82
N ASN A 61 13.30 -17.72 -34.96
CA ASN A 61 13.59 -19.14 -34.74
C ASN A 61 12.42 -19.87 -34.10
N GLU A 62 11.76 -19.29 -33.10
CA GLU A 62 10.56 -19.84 -32.48
C GLU A 62 9.40 -19.92 -33.49
N ALA A 63 9.28 -18.95 -34.41
CA ALA A 63 8.33 -19.01 -35.52
C ALA A 63 8.70 -20.07 -36.59
N LEU A 64 9.98 -20.43 -36.72
CA LEU A 64 10.44 -21.52 -37.58
C LEU A 64 10.25 -22.90 -36.90
N GLU A 65 10.51 -23.00 -35.60
CA GLU A 65 10.32 -24.21 -34.79
C GLU A 65 8.83 -24.54 -34.60
N ALA A 66 7.97 -23.53 -34.40
CA ALA A 66 6.52 -23.74 -34.38
C ALA A 66 5.96 -24.27 -35.72
N ARG A 67 6.71 -24.16 -36.82
CA ARG A 67 6.39 -24.79 -38.12
C ARG A 67 6.96 -26.21 -38.25
N ALA A 68 7.86 -26.62 -37.37
CA ALA A 68 8.51 -27.93 -37.34
C ALA A 68 7.84 -28.83 -36.28
N ILE A 69 6.62 -29.28 -36.56
CA ILE A 69 5.84 -30.14 -35.66
C ILE A 69 6.30 -31.60 -35.82
N ASP A 70 7.14 -32.09 -34.89
CA ASP A 70 7.14 -33.43 -34.26
C ASP A 70 8.55 -33.83 -33.75
N SER A 71 8.92 -33.48 -32.51
CA SER A 71 9.87 -34.32 -31.77
C SER A 71 9.87 -34.07 -30.24
N LYS A 72 9.74 -35.16 -29.47
CA LYS A 72 9.84 -35.19 -28.00
C LYS A 72 11.29 -35.47 -27.58
N LEU A 73 12.10 -34.42 -27.45
CA LEU A 73 13.37 -34.37 -26.70
C LEU A 73 13.77 -32.90 -26.37
N GLU A 74 12.92 -31.95 -26.76
CA GLU A 74 13.25 -30.53 -26.93
C GLU A 74 13.13 -29.71 -25.63
N ASP A 75 12.28 -30.13 -24.69
CA ASP A 75 12.03 -29.39 -23.44
C ASP A 75 13.26 -29.32 -22.50
N HIS A 76 14.13 -30.33 -22.54
CA HIS A 76 15.37 -30.34 -21.74
C HIS A 76 16.54 -29.62 -22.41
N MET A 77 16.50 -29.49 -23.74
CA MET A 77 17.46 -28.67 -24.49
C MET A 77 17.10 -27.19 -24.39
N ALA A 78 15.83 -26.82 -24.35
CA ALA A 78 15.39 -25.44 -24.17
C ALA A 78 15.92 -24.82 -22.86
N GLU A 79 15.89 -25.56 -21.73
CA GLU A 79 16.45 -25.09 -20.45
C GLU A 79 17.98 -24.89 -20.51
N LYS A 80 18.70 -25.78 -21.22
CA LYS A 80 20.16 -25.74 -21.32
C LYS A 80 20.65 -24.74 -22.37
N VAL A 81 19.89 -24.55 -23.45
CA VAL A 81 20.13 -23.57 -24.51
C VAL A 81 19.79 -22.17 -23.99
N PHE A 82 18.73 -22.00 -23.21
CA PHE A 82 18.39 -20.71 -22.59
C PHE A 82 19.43 -20.28 -21.54
N ALA A 83 19.90 -21.23 -20.70
CA ALA A 83 21.02 -20.96 -19.80
C ALA A 83 22.30 -20.60 -20.57
N ASN A 84 22.60 -21.26 -21.69
CA ASN A 84 23.73 -20.93 -22.54
C ASN A 84 23.54 -19.64 -23.35
N VAL A 85 22.35 -19.23 -23.74
CA VAL A 85 22.13 -17.98 -24.51
C VAL A 85 22.14 -16.75 -23.61
N LEU A 86 21.67 -16.89 -22.36
CA LEU A 86 21.81 -15.84 -21.34
C LEU A 86 23.22 -15.73 -20.75
N LEU A 87 23.96 -16.84 -20.60
CA LEU A 87 25.30 -16.83 -19.98
C LEU A 87 26.46 -16.86 -21.00
N ASN A 88 26.26 -17.41 -22.20
CA ASN A 88 27.23 -17.45 -23.28
C ASN A 88 26.63 -16.80 -24.54
N LYS A 89 26.82 -15.48 -24.68
CA LYS A 89 26.80 -14.80 -25.99
C LYS A 89 27.95 -15.28 -26.91
N GLU A 90 28.27 -16.57 -26.98
CA GLU A 90 29.32 -17.07 -27.86
C GLU A 90 28.77 -17.12 -29.29
N GLY A 91 29.29 -16.26 -30.17
CA GLY A 91 29.10 -16.49 -31.60
C GLY A 91 29.20 -15.35 -32.61
N THR A 92 29.59 -14.12 -32.28
CA THR A 92 29.81 -13.09 -33.33
C THR A 92 31.26 -12.65 -33.54
N GLY A 93 32.23 -13.17 -32.77
CA GLY A 93 33.65 -12.87 -33.02
C GLY A 93 34.05 -11.40 -32.84
N GLU A 94 33.17 -10.54 -32.34
CA GLU A 94 33.49 -9.17 -31.97
C GLU A 94 34.06 -9.14 -30.55
N GLU A 95 35.19 -8.45 -30.35
CA GLU A 95 35.77 -8.17 -29.04
C GLU A 95 34.73 -7.51 -28.14
N LYS A 96 34.21 -8.29 -27.20
CA LYS A 96 33.20 -7.89 -26.24
C LYS A 96 33.79 -6.93 -25.21
N THR A 97 33.83 -5.65 -25.56
CA THR A 97 34.18 -4.58 -24.64
C THR A 97 32.89 -3.96 -24.08
N GLY A 98 32.76 -3.96 -22.74
CA GLY A 98 31.64 -3.33 -22.02
C GLY A 98 31.06 -4.16 -20.89
N LYS A 99 30.46 -3.48 -19.90
CA LYS A 99 29.86 -4.03 -18.66
C LYS A 99 28.82 -5.15 -18.85
N VAL A 100 28.30 -5.34 -20.07
CA VAL A 100 27.28 -6.34 -20.41
C VAL A 100 27.88 -7.77 -20.45
N TYR A 101 29.21 -7.90 -20.40
CA TYR A 101 29.93 -9.19 -20.45
C TYR A 101 30.79 -9.46 -19.21
N GLU A 102 30.88 -8.50 -18.31
CA GLU A 102 31.31 -8.76 -16.95
C GLU A 102 30.16 -9.57 -16.34
N GLY A 103 30.42 -10.80 -15.88
CA GLY A 103 29.40 -11.59 -15.18
C GLY A 103 28.82 -10.84 -13.98
N ILE A 104 27.92 -11.49 -13.23
CA ILE A 104 27.32 -10.91 -12.03
C ILE A 104 28.41 -10.34 -11.12
N ASP A 105 28.24 -9.10 -10.65
CA ASP A 105 29.20 -8.46 -9.75
C ASP A 105 29.41 -9.36 -8.52
N PRO A 106 30.65 -9.81 -8.21
CA PRO A 106 30.91 -10.67 -7.05
C PRO A 106 30.42 -10.05 -5.72
N ASN A 107 30.36 -8.73 -5.65
CA ASN A 107 29.87 -8.02 -4.46
C ASN A 107 28.34 -8.03 -4.35
N ALA A 108 27.58 -8.35 -5.42
CA ALA A 108 26.11 -8.47 -5.40
C ALA A 108 25.62 -9.60 -4.47
N TYR A 109 26.50 -10.54 -4.13
CA TYR A 109 26.24 -11.59 -3.14
C TYR A 109 26.56 -11.15 -1.70
N LYS A 110 27.29 -10.04 -1.51
CA LYS A 110 27.74 -9.54 -0.20
C LYS A 110 26.77 -8.51 0.39
N LYS A 111 26.26 -7.58 -0.42
CA LYS A 111 25.26 -6.59 -0.01
C LYS A 111 24.19 -6.40 -1.09
N GLY A 112 23.07 -5.82 -0.68
CA GLY A 112 21.92 -5.58 -1.54
C GLY A 112 20.87 -6.67 -1.43
N LYS A 113 19.77 -6.48 -2.17
CA LYS A 113 18.61 -7.38 -2.17
C LYS A 113 18.37 -7.88 -3.58
N TRP A 114 18.07 -9.16 -3.66
CA TRP A 114 17.64 -9.81 -4.89
C TRP A 114 16.12 -9.89 -4.93
N TYR A 115 15.54 -9.55 -6.07
CA TYR A 115 14.11 -9.60 -6.31
C TYR A 115 13.81 -10.69 -7.34
N ARG A 116 12.72 -11.44 -7.14
CA ARG A 116 12.28 -12.48 -8.09
C ARG A 116 11.13 -11.96 -8.93
N TYR A 117 11.28 -12.01 -10.25
CA TYR A 117 10.24 -11.68 -11.22
C TYR A 117 10.06 -12.81 -12.23
N LEU A 118 8.90 -12.86 -12.87
CA LEU A 118 8.75 -13.65 -14.08
C LEU A 118 9.44 -12.92 -15.24
N ASN A 119 10.05 -13.68 -16.15
CA ASN A 119 10.56 -13.17 -17.41
C ASN A 119 9.42 -12.63 -18.31
N TYR A 120 9.77 -12.06 -19.47
CA TYR A 120 8.81 -11.50 -20.42
C TYR A 120 7.74 -12.51 -20.87
N LYS A 121 8.10 -13.79 -21.05
CA LYS A 121 7.17 -14.86 -21.45
C LYS A 121 6.25 -15.33 -20.32
N GLY A 122 6.62 -15.08 -19.06
CA GLY A 122 5.84 -15.52 -17.90
C GLY A 122 6.06 -16.98 -17.51
N ASP A 123 7.04 -17.67 -18.09
CA ASP A 123 7.29 -19.10 -17.93
C ASP A 123 8.45 -19.42 -16.98
N CYS A 124 9.37 -18.47 -16.75
CA CYS A 124 10.55 -18.67 -15.93
C CYS A 124 10.73 -17.53 -14.91
N TYR A 125 11.16 -17.89 -13.70
CA TYR A 125 11.58 -16.90 -12.70
C TYR A 125 13.03 -16.49 -12.91
N VAL A 126 13.27 -15.18 -12.87
CA VAL A 126 14.61 -14.60 -12.85
C VAL A 126 14.79 -13.73 -11.61
N TYR A 127 16.04 -13.62 -11.17
CA TYR A 127 16.43 -12.84 -10.00
C TYR A 127 17.20 -11.62 -10.46
N VAL A 128 16.80 -10.44 -9.98
CA VAL A 128 17.46 -9.17 -10.31
C VAL A 128 17.96 -8.49 -9.04
N HIS A 129 19.22 -8.05 -9.07
CA HIS A 129 19.85 -7.36 -7.96
C HIS A 129 19.51 -5.87 -7.94
N ASN A 130 19.16 -5.32 -6.78
CA ASN A 130 18.61 -3.97 -6.69
C ASN A 130 19.61 -2.82 -6.81
N TYR A 131 20.91 -3.06 -6.71
CA TYR A 131 21.93 -2.02 -6.93
C TYR A 131 22.62 -2.13 -8.29
N THR A 132 22.88 -3.34 -8.75
CA THR A 132 23.64 -3.57 -9.99
C THR A 132 22.74 -3.79 -11.20
N LYS A 133 21.46 -4.14 -10.99
CA LYS A 133 20.53 -4.64 -12.02
C LYS A 133 20.96 -5.95 -12.68
N ASP A 134 21.94 -6.66 -12.09
CA ASP A 134 22.36 -7.96 -12.62
C ASP A 134 21.20 -8.94 -12.56
N ILE A 135 20.98 -9.65 -13.65
CA ILE A 135 19.93 -10.67 -13.78
C ILE A 135 20.59 -12.04 -13.77
N THR A 136 20.04 -12.96 -12.99
CA THR A 136 20.43 -14.36 -13.02
C THR A 136 19.20 -15.27 -13.05
N ALA A 137 19.30 -16.38 -13.76
CA ALA A 137 18.30 -17.45 -13.72
C ALA A 137 18.50 -18.35 -12.50
N THR A 138 19.72 -18.44 -11.96
CA THR A 138 20.03 -19.27 -10.79
C THR A 138 19.75 -18.49 -9.51
N ARG A 139 19.10 -19.14 -8.54
CA ARG A 139 18.78 -18.53 -7.24
C ARG A 139 20.07 -18.05 -6.54
N PRO A 140 20.22 -16.74 -6.26
CA PRO A 140 21.36 -16.22 -5.50
C PRO A 140 21.43 -16.83 -4.10
N SER A 141 22.63 -17.09 -3.58
CA SER A 141 22.82 -17.67 -2.25
C SER A 141 22.31 -16.76 -1.12
N ASN A 142 22.35 -15.44 -1.31
CA ASN A 142 21.79 -14.45 -0.40
C ASN A 142 20.32 -14.08 -0.71
N PHE A 143 19.65 -14.79 -1.63
CA PHE A 143 18.21 -14.62 -1.86
C PHE A 143 17.39 -15.41 -0.84
N THR A 144 16.85 -14.69 0.13
CA THR A 144 15.85 -15.18 1.07
C THR A 144 14.45 -14.94 0.52
N ASP A 145 13.85 -15.98 -0.08
CA ASP A 145 12.40 -15.98 -0.31
C ASP A 145 11.72 -16.01 1.07
N LEU A 146 10.58 -15.34 1.18
CA LEU A 146 9.72 -15.58 2.33
C LEU A 146 9.27 -17.04 2.27
N THR A 147 9.57 -17.77 3.34
CA THR A 147 9.08 -19.13 3.54
C THR A 147 7.55 -19.15 3.45
N ASP A 148 6.97 -20.29 3.10
CA ASP A 148 5.51 -20.42 3.03
C ASP A 148 4.85 -20.12 4.39
N GLU A 149 5.56 -20.41 5.49
CA GLU A 149 5.14 -20.05 6.85
C GLU A 149 5.15 -18.54 7.08
N GLU A 150 6.19 -17.82 6.65
CA GLU A 150 6.27 -16.35 6.72
C GLU A 150 5.16 -15.71 5.87
N LYS A 151 4.94 -16.19 4.64
CA LYS A 151 3.85 -15.72 3.77
C LYS A 151 2.49 -15.96 4.42
N ALA A 152 2.27 -17.14 5.00
CA ALA A 152 1.04 -17.46 5.70
C ALA A 152 0.84 -16.58 6.94
N ARG A 153 1.91 -16.22 7.66
CA ARG A 153 1.85 -15.28 8.80
C ARG A 153 1.55 -13.85 8.35
N ILE A 154 2.17 -13.36 7.29
CA ILE A 154 1.88 -12.03 6.73
C ILE A 154 0.44 -11.97 6.21
N ALA A 155 -0.04 -13.02 5.54
CA ALA A 155 -1.43 -13.08 5.07
C ALA A 155 -2.44 -12.98 6.22
N LYS A 156 -2.10 -13.47 7.42
CA LYS A 156 -2.94 -13.32 8.63
C LYS A 156 -2.99 -11.89 9.16
N LEU A 157 -2.05 -11.01 8.79
CA LEU A 157 -2.10 -9.59 9.16
C LEU A 157 -3.22 -8.83 8.42
N GLY A 158 -3.71 -9.37 7.31
CA GLY A 158 -4.86 -8.83 6.58
C GLY A 158 -4.47 -8.12 5.29
N THR A 159 -4.96 -6.90 5.12
CA THR A 159 -4.79 -6.08 3.91
C THR A 159 -3.57 -5.18 4.06
N TYR A 160 -2.70 -5.19 3.07
CA TYR A 160 -1.56 -4.29 3.06
C TYR A 160 -2.01 -2.84 2.83
N VAL A 161 -1.39 -1.89 3.55
CA VAL A 161 -1.77 -0.47 3.55
C VAL A 161 -1.90 0.15 2.15
N LYS A 162 -1.03 -0.25 1.20
CA LYS A 162 -1.08 0.27 -0.18
C LYS A 162 -2.28 -0.22 -0.99
N SER A 163 -2.84 -1.38 -0.63
CA SER A 163 -4.03 -1.96 -1.26
C SER A 163 -5.33 -1.58 -0.54
N LEU A 164 -5.26 -0.83 0.55
CA LEU A 164 -6.42 -0.51 1.39
C LEU A 164 -7.47 0.33 0.65
N ALA A 165 -7.05 1.27 -0.20
CA ALA A 165 -7.98 2.15 -0.93
C ALA A 165 -8.92 1.34 -1.85
N ASP A 166 -8.38 0.32 -2.53
CA ASP A 166 -9.15 -0.57 -3.40
C ASP A 166 -10.10 -1.46 -2.58
N GLU A 167 -9.64 -1.94 -1.41
CA GLU A 167 -10.47 -2.73 -0.50
C GLU A 167 -11.64 -1.91 0.08
N VAL A 168 -11.38 -0.67 0.51
CA VAL A 168 -12.42 0.26 0.99
C VAL A 168 -13.45 0.53 -0.12
N LYS A 169 -12.97 0.77 -1.34
CA LYS A 169 -13.84 0.95 -2.51
C LYS A 169 -14.68 -0.29 -2.78
N ARG A 170 -14.10 -1.50 -2.73
CA ARG A 170 -14.81 -2.76 -2.91
C ARG A 170 -15.90 -2.94 -1.85
N ALA A 171 -15.55 -2.78 -0.58
CA ALA A 171 -16.47 -2.90 0.55
C ALA A 171 -17.67 -1.94 0.41
N TYR A 172 -17.39 -0.67 0.10
CA TYR A 172 -18.45 0.34 0.01
C TYR A 172 -19.28 0.21 -1.28
N ASP A 173 -18.63 0.15 -2.45
CA ASP A 173 -19.32 0.24 -3.73
C ASP A 173 -19.93 -1.10 -4.16
N THR A 174 -19.26 -2.23 -3.85
CA THR A 174 -19.68 -3.56 -4.30
C THR A 174 -20.50 -4.26 -3.24
N GLU A 175 -19.97 -4.31 -2.01
CA GLU A 175 -20.60 -5.05 -0.90
C GLU A 175 -21.66 -4.22 -0.16
N LYS A 176 -21.72 -2.90 -0.42
CA LYS A 176 -22.70 -1.96 0.17
C LYS A 176 -22.62 -1.91 1.70
N VAL A 177 -21.42 -2.02 2.25
CA VAL A 177 -21.13 -1.99 3.69
C VAL A 177 -20.06 -0.95 4.01
N ILE A 178 -20.12 -0.38 5.21
CA ILE A 178 -19.09 0.56 5.68
C ILE A 178 -17.92 -0.25 6.25
N PRO A 179 -16.69 -0.05 5.74
CA PRO A 179 -15.51 -0.68 6.30
C PRO A 179 -15.10 -0.06 7.65
N ILE A 180 -14.80 -0.93 8.62
CA ILE A 180 -14.07 -0.61 9.84
C ILE A 180 -12.66 -1.21 9.74
N ILE A 181 -11.68 -0.32 9.72
CA ILE A 181 -10.28 -0.61 9.45
C ILE A 181 -9.55 -0.65 10.78
N TYR A 182 -8.89 -1.76 11.06
CA TYR A 182 -8.07 -1.96 12.25
C TYR A 182 -6.60 -1.88 11.87
N GLY A 183 -5.82 -1.08 12.58
CA GLY A 183 -4.37 -0.99 12.39
C GLY A 183 -3.61 -0.83 13.70
N THR A 184 -2.32 -1.16 13.70
CA THR A 184 -1.39 -0.80 14.77
C THR A 184 -1.23 0.73 14.84
N ALA A 185 -0.61 1.23 15.91
CA ALA A 185 -0.28 2.66 16.04
C ALA A 185 0.46 3.20 14.82
N ASP A 186 1.51 2.49 14.38
CA ASP A 186 2.35 2.86 13.24
C ASP A 186 1.53 2.87 11.93
N THR A 187 0.70 1.84 11.73
CA THR A 187 -0.18 1.76 10.56
C THR A 187 -1.23 2.86 10.55
N CYS A 188 -1.84 3.16 11.70
CA CYS A 188 -2.80 4.25 11.82
C CYS A 188 -2.15 5.61 11.56
N GLU A 189 -0.93 5.86 12.02
CA GLU A 189 -0.20 7.10 11.74
C GLU A 189 0.13 7.25 10.24
N ALA A 190 0.60 6.17 9.62
CA ALA A 190 0.85 6.13 8.17
C ALA A 190 -0.45 6.43 7.40
N LEU A 191 -1.57 5.82 7.81
CA LEU A 191 -2.88 6.07 7.21
C LEU A 191 -3.36 7.50 7.43
N LYS A 192 -3.22 8.07 8.63
CA LYS A 192 -3.59 9.48 8.87
C LYS A 192 -2.83 10.42 7.94
N THR A 193 -1.54 10.18 7.77
CA THR A 193 -0.70 10.94 6.84
C THR A 193 -1.25 10.81 5.42
N PHE A 194 -1.53 9.58 4.98
CA PHE A 194 -2.13 9.31 3.67
C PHE A 194 -3.48 10.04 3.47
N TYR A 195 -4.44 9.89 4.39
CA TYR A 195 -5.77 10.53 4.30
C TYR A 195 -5.70 12.07 4.39
N THR A 196 -4.62 12.65 4.94
CA THR A 196 -4.43 14.10 5.01
C THR A 196 -3.92 14.68 3.70
N TYR A 197 -3.03 13.96 3.02
CA TYR A 197 -2.39 14.45 1.78
C TYR A 197 -3.08 13.97 0.51
N ASP A 198 -3.85 12.87 0.57
CA ASP A 198 -4.51 12.36 -0.61
C ASP A 198 -5.72 13.22 -1.04
N LYS A 199 -5.78 13.52 -2.34
CA LYS A 199 -6.80 14.40 -2.91
C LYS A 199 -8.21 13.81 -2.92
N TYR A 200 -8.36 12.49 -2.82
CA TYR A 200 -9.65 11.78 -2.85
C TYR A 200 -10.18 11.43 -1.47
N HIS A 201 -9.46 11.83 -0.43
CA HIS A 201 -9.72 11.46 0.94
C HIS A 201 -9.92 12.68 1.82
N GLN A 202 -10.68 12.49 2.91
CA GLN A 202 -10.88 13.49 3.95
C GLN A 202 -10.77 12.82 5.31
N LEU A 203 -9.79 13.24 6.10
CA LEU A 203 -9.66 12.80 7.48
C LEU A 203 -10.62 13.57 8.39
N LEU A 204 -11.32 12.85 9.27
CA LEU A 204 -12.05 13.37 10.41
C LEU A 204 -11.45 12.77 11.67
N ASP A 205 -10.80 13.60 12.48
CA ASP A 205 -10.20 13.16 13.73
C ASP A 205 -11.23 13.18 14.88
N ALA A 206 -11.78 12.01 15.19
CA ALA A 206 -12.80 11.84 16.22
C ALA A 206 -12.21 11.65 17.62
N THR A 207 -10.88 11.58 17.78
CA THR A 207 -10.23 11.41 19.11
C THR A 207 -10.59 12.53 20.09
N LYS A 208 -10.84 13.74 19.56
CA LYS A 208 -11.29 14.90 20.34
C LYS A 208 -12.66 14.68 20.99
N LEU A 209 -13.50 13.79 20.44
CA LEU A 209 -14.83 13.48 20.95
C LEU A 209 -14.80 12.46 22.11
N ALA A 210 -13.71 11.70 22.27
CA ALA A 210 -13.63 10.63 23.25
C ALA A 210 -13.59 11.12 24.71
N LYS A 211 -12.87 12.21 24.98
CA LYS A 211 -12.69 12.74 26.34
C LYS A 211 -13.81 13.70 26.75
N ARG A 212 -14.12 14.67 25.89
CA ARG A 212 -15.14 15.69 26.15
C ARG A 212 -15.74 16.18 24.85
N ILE A 213 -17.04 15.98 24.69
CA ILE A 213 -17.78 16.49 23.55
C ILE A 213 -17.95 18.00 23.73
N THR A 214 -17.23 18.78 22.92
CA THR A 214 -17.39 20.23 22.82
C THR A 214 -18.12 20.59 21.54
N SER A 215 -18.85 21.71 21.54
CA SER A 215 -19.53 22.20 20.33
C SER A 215 -18.56 22.47 19.18
N GLY A 216 -17.35 22.98 19.49
CA GLY A 216 -16.29 23.17 18.50
C GLY A 216 -15.83 21.87 17.85
N ALA A 217 -15.59 20.81 18.62
CA ALA A 217 -15.18 19.52 18.07
C ALA A 217 -16.27 18.88 17.20
N LEU A 218 -17.55 19.01 17.58
CA LEU A 218 -18.68 18.55 16.76
C LEU A 218 -18.79 19.33 15.45
N GLU A 219 -18.57 20.64 15.49
CA GLU A 219 -18.61 21.50 14.29
C GLU A 219 -17.43 21.22 13.35
N ASP A 220 -16.23 20.95 13.89
CA ASP A 220 -15.08 20.50 13.09
C ASP A 220 -15.38 19.16 12.38
N CYS A 221 -16.02 18.22 13.09
CA CYS A 221 -16.45 16.96 12.50
C CYS A 221 -17.50 17.18 11.40
N ARG A 222 -18.50 18.04 11.66
CA ARG A 222 -19.53 18.41 10.68
C ARG A 222 -18.92 18.96 9.40
N LYS A 223 -17.98 19.91 9.52
CA LYS A 223 -17.26 20.49 8.38
C LYS A 223 -16.49 19.45 7.59
N ALA A 224 -15.83 18.50 8.26
CA ALA A 224 -15.14 17.41 7.59
C ALA A 224 -16.11 16.48 6.83
N ILE A 225 -17.27 16.15 7.42
CA ILE A 225 -18.32 15.36 6.75
C ILE A 225 -18.84 16.08 5.52
N VAL A 226 -19.19 17.37 5.66
CA VAL A 226 -19.74 18.19 4.57
C VAL A 226 -18.71 18.39 3.47
N ALA A 227 -17.45 18.67 3.79
CA ALA A 227 -16.37 18.80 2.81
C ALA A 227 -16.13 17.49 2.04
N ALA A 228 -16.19 16.34 2.71
CA ALA A 228 -16.08 15.05 2.03
C ALA A 228 -17.28 14.80 1.10
N ALA A 229 -18.50 15.07 1.56
CA ALA A 229 -19.73 14.86 0.79
C ALA A 229 -19.83 15.81 -0.42
N SER A 230 -19.51 17.09 -0.23
CA SER A 230 -19.54 18.10 -1.28
C SER A 230 -18.46 17.87 -2.33
N LEU A 231 -17.33 17.24 -1.99
CA LEU A 231 -16.24 16.95 -2.94
C LEU A 231 -16.27 15.51 -3.48
N GLY A 232 -17.15 14.65 -2.97
CA GLY A 232 -17.24 13.24 -3.40
C GLY A 232 -16.02 12.43 -2.96
N LYS A 233 -15.47 12.73 -1.78
CA LYS A 233 -14.29 12.08 -1.20
C LYS A 233 -14.67 10.97 -0.22
N THR A 234 -13.75 10.05 0.00
CA THR A 234 -13.87 9.08 1.10
C THR A 234 -13.58 9.77 2.44
N LEU A 235 -14.57 9.82 3.31
CA LEU A 235 -14.44 10.28 4.69
C LEU A 235 -13.88 9.15 5.57
N CYS A 236 -12.70 9.38 6.17
CA CYS A 236 -12.10 8.47 7.14
C CYS A 236 -12.25 9.03 8.55
N ILE A 237 -13.05 8.33 9.37
CA ILE A 237 -13.29 8.67 10.78
C ILE A 237 -12.20 7.99 11.62
N TYR A 238 -11.19 8.76 12.03
CA TYR A 238 -10.11 8.25 12.88
C TYR A 238 -10.50 8.31 14.35
N CYS A 239 -10.57 7.16 15.01
CA CYS A 239 -10.97 7.03 16.41
C CYS A 239 -9.79 6.93 17.39
N GLY A 240 -8.57 6.68 16.91
CA GLY A 240 -7.39 6.49 17.75
C GLY A 240 -7.51 5.34 18.74
N ASP A 241 -6.78 5.45 19.84
CA ASP A 241 -6.75 4.50 20.97
C ASP A 241 -7.94 4.68 21.93
N SER A 242 -8.42 5.91 22.08
CA SER A 242 -9.56 6.26 22.92
C SER A 242 -10.84 6.37 22.07
N PHE A 243 -11.62 5.29 22.06
CA PHE A 243 -12.78 5.19 21.17
C PHE A 243 -13.98 6.03 21.66
N PRO A 244 -14.49 7.01 20.86
CA PRO A 244 -15.66 7.80 21.20
C PRO A 244 -16.94 6.96 21.28
N ASP A 245 -17.82 7.30 22.21
CA ASP A 245 -19.12 6.66 22.34
C ASP A 245 -20.11 7.28 21.33
N PHE A 246 -20.11 6.77 20.10
CA PHE A 246 -20.94 7.31 19.03
C PHE A 246 -22.42 7.04 19.26
N ALA A 247 -22.79 5.90 19.81
CA ALA A 247 -24.17 5.51 20.02
C ALA A 247 -24.86 6.34 21.10
N GLU A 248 -24.25 6.48 22.29
CA GLU A 248 -24.93 7.11 23.43
C GLU A 248 -24.60 8.59 23.60
N LYS A 249 -23.45 9.07 23.08
CA LYS A 249 -22.98 10.44 23.37
C LYS A 249 -22.83 11.33 22.14
N VAL A 250 -22.31 10.81 21.02
CA VAL A 250 -22.07 11.63 19.83
C VAL A 250 -23.31 11.72 18.95
N CYS A 251 -23.90 10.60 18.53
CA CYS A 251 -25.02 10.54 17.58
C CYS A 251 -26.39 10.65 18.25
N VAL A 252 -26.50 11.49 19.28
CA VAL A 252 -27.75 11.72 20.01
C VAL A 252 -28.65 12.71 19.28
N PRO A 253 -29.97 12.74 19.55
CA PRO A 253 -30.90 13.66 18.89
C PRO A 253 -30.50 15.14 18.94
N LYS A 254 -29.77 15.55 19.98
CA LYS A 254 -29.24 16.92 20.15
C LYS A 254 -28.16 17.27 19.12
N ASN A 255 -27.40 16.29 18.65
CA ASN A 255 -26.25 16.46 17.76
C ASN A 255 -26.54 15.96 16.34
N LYS A 256 -27.78 15.56 16.05
CA LYS A 256 -28.15 15.00 14.73
C LYS A 256 -27.85 15.94 13.55
N ASP A 257 -27.78 17.25 13.81
CA ASP A 257 -27.49 18.30 12.84
C ASP A 257 -25.98 18.58 12.69
N THR A 258 -25.12 17.93 13.49
CA THR A 258 -23.65 18.04 13.41
C THR A 258 -22.99 16.70 13.13
N PHE A 259 -23.48 15.63 13.75
CA PHE A 259 -22.96 14.27 13.60
C PHE A 259 -24.14 13.27 13.55
N PRO A 260 -24.73 13.03 12.35
CA PRO A 260 -25.90 12.19 12.22
C PRO A 260 -25.57 10.69 12.37
N GLN A 261 -26.45 9.94 13.03
CA GLN A 261 -26.34 8.48 13.16
C GLN A 261 -26.33 7.77 11.79
N SER A 262 -26.99 8.35 10.79
CA SER A 262 -27.02 7.79 9.43
C SER A 262 -25.65 7.77 8.74
N LEU A 263 -24.64 8.46 9.27
CA LEU A 263 -23.26 8.34 8.80
C LEU A 263 -22.70 6.91 8.95
N PHE A 264 -23.24 6.13 9.90
CA PHE A 264 -22.91 4.72 10.13
C PHE A 264 -23.83 3.75 9.37
N MET A 265 -24.49 4.22 8.32
CA MET A 265 -25.30 3.40 7.41
C MET A 265 -24.84 3.65 5.97
N HIS A 266 -24.65 2.58 5.20
CA HIS A 266 -24.33 2.73 3.78
C HIS A 266 -25.42 3.57 3.08
N GLY A 267 -25.02 4.61 2.35
CA GLY A 267 -25.95 5.53 1.70
C GLY A 267 -26.77 6.41 2.67
N GLY A 268 -26.49 6.41 3.97
CA GLY A 268 -27.29 7.16 4.95
C GLY A 268 -27.25 8.69 4.80
N MET A 269 -26.30 9.20 4.00
CA MET A 269 -26.22 10.60 3.59
C MET A 269 -27.00 10.92 2.31
N GLU A 270 -27.56 9.92 1.61
CA GLU A 270 -28.42 10.14 0.43
C GLU A 270 -29.78 10.72 0.80
N ASN A 271 -30.19 10.62 2.08
CA ASN A 271 -31.44 11.17 2.56
C ASN A 271 -31.38 12.72 2.65
N ASP A 272 -32.22 13.40 1.87
CA ASP A 272 -32.33 14.86 1.81
C ASP A 272 -32.54 15.50 3.19
N MET A 273 -33.37 14.91 4.05
CA MET A 273 -33.62 15.46 5.39
C MET A 273 -32.38 15.44 6.28
N VAL A 274 -31.48 14.49 6.08
CA VAL A 274 -30.20 14.43 6.81
C VAL A 274 -29.27 15.52 6.27
N ARG A 275 -29.18 15.65 4.94
CA ARG A 275 -28.33 16.65 4.28
C ARG A 275 -28.74 18.07 4.63
N GLU A 276 -30.03 18.38 4.54
CA GLU A 276 -30.57 19.70 4.89
C GLU A 276 -30.32 20.09 6.36
N ARG A 277 -30.13 19.11 7.25
CA ARG A 277 -29.81 19.37 8.66
C ARG A 277 -28.33 19.62 8.92
N ILE A 278 -27.45 18.91 8.22
CA ILE A 278 -26.01 18.98 8.45
C ILE A 278 -25.32 20.12 7.68
N TYR A 279 -25.84 20.49 6.51
CA TYR A 279 -25.36 21.65 5.75
C TYR A 279 -25.85 22.94 6.41
N ARG A 280 -24.92 23.88 6.63
CA ARG A 280 -25.27 25.27 6.96
C ARG A 280 -25.49 26.04 5.66
N ASP A 281 -26.14 27.20 5.74
CA ASP A 281 -26.40 28.03 4.56
C ASP A 281 -25.11 28.39 3.80
N ASP A 282 -24.00 28.60 4.52
CA ASP A 282 -22.67 28.87 3.94
C ASP A 282 -22.05 27.67 3.22
N ASP A 283 -22.49 26.45 3.52
CA ASP A 283 -22.00 25.21 2.89
C ASP A 283 -22.78 24.85 1.61
N LYS A 284 -23.92 25.51 1.37
CA LYS A 284 -24.83 25.18 0.26
C LYS A 284 -24.31 25.76 -1.06
N GLU A 285 -24.23 24.91 -2.09
CA GLU A 285 -23.91 25.35 -3.45
C GLU A 285 -25.21 25.73 -4.16
N ALA A 286 -25.40 27.03 -4.46
CA ALA A 286 -26.63 27.55 -5.06
C ALA A 286 -27.91 27.18 -4.30
N GLY A 287 -27.83 27.12 -2.96
CA GLY A 287 -28.94 26.75 -2.09
C GLY A 287 -29.21 25.25 -1.99
N GLN A 288 -28.38 24.40 -2.63
CA GLN A 288 -28.49 22.95 -2.56
C GLN A 288 -27.43 22.33 -1.64
N CYS A 289 -27.73 21.13 -1.13
CA CYS A 289 -26.80 20.33 -0.32
C CYS A 289 -26.10 19.26 -1.22
N PRO A 290 -25.00 19.60 -1.92
CA PRO A 290 -24.38 18.71 -2.89
C PRO A 290 -23.85 17.43 -2.24
N LEU A 291 -24.27 16.27 -2.75
CA LEU A 291 -23.66 14.98 -2.45
C LEU A 291 -23.06 14.44 -3.74
N ARG A 292 -21.74 14.59 -3.92
CA ARG A 292 -21.10 14.18 -5.17
C ARG A 292 -20.88 12.66 -5.19
N PRO A 293 -20.95 12.03 -6.37
CA PRO A 293 -20.57 10.64 -6.53
C PRO A 293 -19.16 10.39 -6.00
N GLY A 294 -18.96 9.26 -5.32
CA GLY A 294 -17.67 8.90 -4.71
C GLY A 294 -17.55 9.24 -3.23
N PHE A 295 -18.53 9.92 -2.63
CA PHE A 295 -18.61 10.02 -1.18
C PHE A 295 -18.74 8.62 -0.57
N ARG A 296 -17.80 8.27 0.29
CA ARG A 296 -17.73 6.99 1.02
C ARG A 296 -17.40 7.28 2.48
N VAL A 297 -17.69 6.32 3.36
CA VAL A 297 -17.35 6.41 4.78
C VAL A 297 -16.53 5.19 5.16
N SER A 298 -15.44 5.40 5.88
CA SER A 298 -14.65 4.35 6.53
C SER A 298 -14.31 4.78 7.96
N ILE A 299 -14.16 3.80 8.85
CA ILE A 299 -13.80 4.03 10.25
C ILE A 299 -12.41 3.45 10.47
N LEU A 300 -11.49 4.22 11.06
CA LEU A 300 -10.13 3.77 11.37
C LEU A 300 -9.96 3.67 12.89
N VAL A 301 -9.66 2.46 13.35
CA VAL A 301 -9.49 2.10 14.76
C VAL A 301 -8.08 1.61 14.99
N GLN A 302 -7.43 2.19 16.00
CA GLN A 302 -6.11 1.76 16.42
C GLN A 302 -6.24 0.67 17.48
N TYR A 303 -5.61 -0.48 17.26
CA TYR A 303 -5.43 -1.48 18.31
C TYR A 303 -4.01 -1.41 18.89
N ASP A 304 -3.86 -1.95 20.10
CA ASP A 304 -2.60 -1.95 20.84
C ASP A 304 -1.55 -2.91 20.23
N SER A 305 -0.29 -2.71 20.61
CA SER A 305 0.86 -3.47 20.09
C SER A 305 0.84 -4.96 20.41
N MET A 306 -0.09 -5.42 21.27
CA MET A 306 -0.29 -6.83 21.61
C MET A 306 -0.88 -7.63 20.44
N GLY A 307 -1.22 -6.97 19.34
CA GLY A 307 -1.83 -7.59 18.17
C GLY A 307 -3.35 -7.63 18.30
N PHE A 308 -4.05 -7.60 17.16
CA PHE A 308 -5.51 -7.50 17.13
C PHE A 308 -6.20 -8.61 17.93
N GLU A 309 -5.66 -9.84 17.90
CA GLU A 309 -6.26 -11.00 18.59
C GLU A 309 -6.20 -10.91 20.12
N MET A 310 -5.16 -10.27 20.65
CA MET A 310 -4.93 -10.13 22.09
C MET A 310 -5.38 -8.75 22.60
N SER A 311 -5.73 -7.85 21.70
CA SER A 311 -6.21 -6.52 22.04
C SER A 311 -7.47 -6.59 22.89
N SER A 312 -7.47 -5.83 23.98
CA SER A 312 -8.65 -5.67 24.85
C SER A 312 -9.89 -5.19 24.09
N MET A 313 -9.69 -4.51 22.94
CA MET A 313 -10.77 -4.06 22.06
C MET A 313 -11.57 -5.19 21.38
N ARG A 314 -10.99 -6.39 21.22
CA ARG A 314 -11.70 -7.54 20.63
C ARG A 314 -12.54 -8.30 21.65
N LYS A 315 -12.12 -8.28 22.93
CA LYS A 315 -12.79 -8.96 24.04
C LYS A 315 -13.93 -8.14 24.63
N SER A 316 -13.95 -6.83 24.41
CA SER A 316 -14.98 -5.98 24.96
C SER A 316 -16.19 -5.91 24.02
N GLU A 317 -17.38 -6.14 24.56
CA GLU A 317 -18.68 -5.80 23.95
C GLU A 317 -18.81 -4.28 23.64
N GLU A 318 -17.75 -3.51 23.86
CA GLU A 318 -17.70 -2.07 23.86
C GLU A 318 -17.81 -1.46 22.45
N LEU A 319 -17.08 -1.97 21.45
CA LEU A 319 -17.20 -1.44 20.09
C LEU A 319 -18.61 -1.64 19.51
N PRO A 320 -19.23 -2.83 19.63
CA PRO A 320 -20.63 -3.02 19.25
C PRO A 320 -21.63 -2.11 19.98
N GLN A 321 -21.34 -1.73 21.23
CA GLN A 321 -22.17 -0.80 22.02
C GLN A 321 -21.95 0.65 21.62
N LYS A 322 -20.70 1.05 21.33
CA LYS A 322 -20.31 2.43 21.03
C LYS A 322 -20.56 2.83 19.59
N ILE A 323 -20.59 1.91 18.62
CA ILE A 323 -20.77 2.22 17.21
C ILE A 323 -22.20 1.85 16.75
N PRO A 324 -23.00 2.82 16.26
CA PRO A 324 -24.28 2.52 15.66
C PRO A 324 -24.16 1.51 14.52
N ASN A 325 -25.04 0.51 14.48
CA ASN A 325 -25.08 -0.51 13.42
C ASN A 325 -23.77 -1.29 13.24
N PHE A 326 -22.95 -1.44 14.28
CA PHE A 326 -21.66 -2.13 14.20
C PHE A 326 -21.71 -3.49 13.48
N LYS A 327 -22.76 -4.28 13.72
CA LYS A 327 -22.95 -5.61 13.12
C LYS A 327 -23.07 -5.60 11.60
N GLN A 328 -23.33 -4.44 10.98
CA GLN A 328 -23.44 -4.26 9.54
C GLN A 328 -22.13 -3.76 8.91
N LEU A 329 -21.12 -3.46 9.73
CA LEU A 329 -19.81 -3.00 9.28
C LEU A 329 -18.95 -4.18 8.85
N LYS A 330 -18.07 -3.95 7.87
CA LYS A 330 -17.08 -4.94 7.43
C LYS A 330 -15.74 -4.67 8.08
N GLU A 331 -15.24 -5.66 8.80
CA GLU A 331 -13.90 -5.59 9.40
C GLU A 331 -12.81 -5.76 8.33
N ILE A 332 -11.84 -4.86 8.34
CA ILE A 332 -10.63 -4.93 7.51
C ILE A 332 -9.43 -4.77 8.46
N HIS A 333 -8.60 -5.80 8.55
CA HIS A 333 -7.29 -5.67 9.20
C HIS A 333 -6.32 -5.06 8.22
N CYS A 334 -5.57 -4.06 8.65
CA CYS A 334 -4.58 -3.36 7.85
C CYS A 334 -3.21 -3.46 8.50
N TYR A 335 -2.17 -3.68 7.69
CA TYR A 335 -0.79 -3.71 8.15
C TYR A 335 0.12 -2.87 7.24
N SER A 336 1.22 -2.41 7.82
CA SER A 336 2.28 -1.64 7.14
C SER A 336 3.57 -2.44 6.99
N ASP A 337 4.53 -1.88 6.27
CA ASP A 337 5.89 -2.44 6.14
C ASP A 337 6.55 -2.67 7.52
N ALA A 338 6.24 -1.80 8.50
CA ALA A 338 6.77 -1.94 9.86
C ALA A 338 6.18 -3.14 10.60
N ASP A 339 4.90 -3.44 10.41
CA ASP A 339 4.26 -4.61 11.00
C ASP A 339 4.78 -5.91 10.37
N GLU A 340 4.94 -5.90 9.04
CA GLU A 340 5.54 -7.02 8.31
C GLU A 340 6.96 -7.30 8.81
N ALA A 341 7.81 -6.28 8.93
CA ALA A 341 9.17 -6.41 9.43
C ALA A 341 9.21 -6.98 10.86
N LYS A 342 8.33 -6.49 11.76
CA LYS A 342 8.21 -6.99 13.14
C LYS A 342 7.83 -8.46 13.19
N VAL A 343 6.87 -8.91 12.36
CA VAL A 343 6.47 -10.33 12.31
C VAL A 343 7.61 -11.21 11.83
N LEU A 344 8.32 -10.78 10.78
CA LEU A 344 9.45 -11.53 10.23
C LEU A 344 10.62 -11.61 11.23
N GLU A 345 10.90 -10.53 11.95
CA GLU A 345 11.92 -10.53 13.00
C GLU A 345 11.57 -11.51 14.14
N LEU A 346 10.32 -11.48 14.61
CA LEU A 346 9.87 -12.38 15.66
C LEU A 346 10.01 -13.85 15.24
N MET A 347 9.62 -14.17 13.99
CA MET A 347 9.79 -15.51 13.42
C MET A 347 11.26 -15.94 13.38
N ARG A 348 12.15 -15.07 12.91
CA ARG A 348 13.60 -15.35 12.83
C ARG A 348 14.26 -15.51 14.19
N SER A 349 13.78 -14.78 15.19
CA SER A 349 14.29 -14.86 16.57
C SER A 349 13.84 -16.11 17.32
N GLY A 350 12.96 -16.93 16.74
CA GLY A 350 12.37 -18.10 17.39
C GLY A 350 11.45 -17.75 18.57
N LYS A 351 11.12 -16.47 18.75
CA LYS A 351 10.15 -16.03 19.76
C LYS A 351 8.76 -16.29 19.21
N THR A 352 8.00 -17.11 19.93
CA THR A 352 6.56 -17.25 19.70
C THR A 352 5.90 -15.91 20.01
N VAL A 353 5.26 -15.32 18.99
CA VAL A 353 4.36 -14.16 19.10
C VAL A 353 3.16 -14.52 19.93
#